data_AF-A0A7C8EYJ1-F1
#
_entry.id   AF-A0A7C8EYJ1-F1
#
_cell.length_a   1.000
_cell.length_b   1.000
_cell.length_c   1.000
_cell.angle_alpha   90.00
_cell.angle_beta   90.00
_cell.angle_gamma   90.00
#
_symmetry.space_group_name_H-M   'P 1'
#
loop_
_entity.id
_entity.type
_entity.pdbx_description
1 polymer ?
#
loop_
_entity_poly.entity_id
_entity_poly.type
_entity_poly.pdbx_seq_one_letter_code
_entity_poly.pdbx_strand_id
1 'polypeptide(L)'
;MSTITFDTLKFVTRLKDSGLSDTQSVAITEAFREAHGEAEVATRADIRERELKFEARMSENKAELIRWIIGAGFLQTALIAGLLLKLIGK
;
A
#
# COMPACT_ATOMS: atom_id res chain seq x y z
N MET A 1 -10.39 -10.27 4.33
CA MET A 1 -9.62 -11.52 4.46
C MET A 1 -9.82 -12.36 3.21
N SER A 2 -8.81 -12.46 2.35
CA SER A 2 -8.83 -13.41 1.22
C SER A 2 -8.46 -14.76 1.81
N THR A 3 -9.45 -15.61 2.02
CA THR A 3 -9.22 -16.99 2.45
C THR A 3 -8.51 -17.75 1.33
N ILE A 4 -7.22 -18.01 1.50
CA ILE A 4 -6.52 -18.99 0.66
C ILE A 4 -7.12 -20.35 1.01
N THR A 5 -7.84 -20.96 0.06
CA THR A 5 -8.47 -22.27 0.29
C THR A 5 -7.38 -23.35 0.33
N PHE A 6 -7.07 -23.86 1.52
CA PHE A 6 -6.15 -24.98 1.69
C PHE A 6 -6.95 -26.29 1.64
N ASP A 7 -6.72 -27.08 0.57
CA ASP A 7 -7.34 -28.39 0.42
C ASP A 7 -6.55 -29.44 1.21
N THR A 8 -6.96 -29.61 2.48
CA THR A 8 -6.38 -30.57 3.43
C THR A 8 -6.34 -31.99 2.87
N LEU A 9 -7.40 -32.42 2.17
CA LEU A 9 -7.49 -33.79 1.67
C LEU A 9 -6.50 -34.03 0.54
N LYS A 10 -6.45 -33.12 -0.44
CA LYS A 10 -5.47 -33.20 -1.54
C LYS A 10 -4.04 -33.16 -1.04
N PHE A 11 -3.76 -32.37 0.01
CA PHE A 11 -2.43 -32.27 0.60
C PHE A 11 -2.01 -33.56 1.31
N VAL A 12 -2.87 -34.13 2.17
CA VAL A 12 -2.63 -35.42 2.85
C VAL A 12 -2.42 -36.54 1.83
N THR A 13 -3.27 -36.65 0.79
CA THR A 13 -3.13 -37.67 -0.25
C THR A 13 -1.78 -37.56 -0.95
N ARG A 14 -1.33 -36.34 -1.25
CA ARG A 14 -0.03 -36.13 -1.90
C ARG A 14 1.16 -36.54 -1.04
N LEU A 15 1.08 -36.34 0.28
CA LEU A 15 2.09 -36.80 1.23
C LEU A 15 2.13 -38.34 1.29
N LYS A 16 0.98 -38.99 1.31
CA LYS A 16 0.88 -40.45 1.24
C LYS A 16 1.45 -41.03 -0.05
N ASP A 17 1.11 -40.42 -1.20
CA ASP A 17 1.61 -40.85 -2.51
C ASP A 17 3.14 -40.71 -2.62
N SER A 18 3.74 -39.81 -1.84
CA SER A 18 5.19 -39.66 -1.71
C SER A 18 5.85 -40.61 -0.69
N GLY A 19 5.09 -41.53 -0.09
CA GLY A 19 5.59 -42.57 0.81
C GLY A 19 5.58 -42.21 2.29
N LEU A 20 4.95 -41.10 2.70
CA LEU A 20 4.78 -40.78 4.13
C LEU A 20 3.65 -41.63 4.72
N SER A 21 3.77 -41.95 6.02
CA SER A 21 2.69 -42.65 6.73
C SER A 21 1.46 -41.76 6.87
N ASP A 22 0.30 -42.39 7.14
CA ASP A 22 -0.95 -41.69 7.40
C ASP A 22 -0.80 -40.67 8.54
N THR A 23 -0.19 -41.09 9.64
CA THR A 23 0.05 -40.25 10.82
C THR A 23 0.97 -39.06 10.51
N GLN A 24 2.05 -39.28 9.76
CA GLN A 24 2.96 -38.20 9.37
C GLN A 24 2.28 -37.21 8.43
N SER A 25 1.48 -37.73 7.48
CA SER A 25 0.76 -36.90 6.52
C SER A 25 -0.24 -35.98 7.22
N VAL A 26 -1.01 -36.50 8.18
CA VAL A 26 -1.93 -35.70 8.99
C VAL A 26 -1.17 -34.66 9.83
N ALA A 27 -0.11 -35.06 10.55
CA ALA A 27 0.64 -34.16 11.42
C ALA A 27 1.28 -32.99 10.66
N ILE A 28 1.87 -33.25 9.49
CA ILE A 28 2.46 -32.20 8.64
C ILE A 28 1.38 -31.26 8.10
N THR A 29 0.22 -31.80 7.72
CA THR A 29 -0.90 -31.01 7.21
C THR A 29 -1.46 -30.08 8.27
N GLU A 30 -1.60 -30.56 9.51
CA GLU A 30 -2.07 -29.75 10.64
C GLU A 30 -1.08 -28.65 10.98
N ALA A 31 0.21 -28.97 11.12
CA ALA A 31 1.25 -27.98 11.38
C ALA A 31 1.33 -26.91 10.28
N PHE A 32 1.20 -27.32 9.01
CA PHE A 32 1.17 -26.38 7.89
C PHE A 32 -0.07 -25.48 7.94
N ARG A 33 -1.25 -26.03 8.22
CA ARG A 33 -2.50 -25.25 8.32
C ARG A 33 -2.45 -24.23 9.45
N GLU A 34 -1.87 -24.61 10.59
CA GLU A 34 -1.66 -23.72 11.74
C GLU A 34 -0.72 -22.57 11.36
N ALA A 35 0.46 -22.87 10.82
CA ALA A 35 1.42 -21.86 10.37
C ALA A 35 0.86 -20.93 9.27
N HIS A 36 0.07 -21.47 8.34
CA HIS A 36 -0.55 -20.68 7.27
C HIS A 36 -1.74 -19.84 7.75
N GLY A 37 -2.44 -20.28 8.81
CA GLY A 37 -3.56 -19.56 9.41
C GLY A 37 -3.12 -18.31 10.17
N GLU A 38 -1.88 -18.28 10.67
CA GLU A 38 -1.28 -17.14 11.35
C GLU A 38 -0.69 -16.09 10.39
N ALA A 39 -0.52 -16.43 9.12
CA ALA A 39 0.03 -15.51 8.12
C ALA A 39 -1.02 -14.49 7.67
N GLU A 40 -1.05 -13.33 8.32
CA GLU A 40 -1.90 -12.20 7.92
C GLU A 40 -1.35 -11.54 6.64
N VAL A 41 -1.77 -12.07 5.49
CA VAL A 41 -1.35 -11.56 4.17
C VAL A 41 -2.35 -10.54 3.64
N ALA A 42 -1.85 -9.37 3.25
CA ALA A 42 -2.65 -8.35 2.58
C ALA A 42 -3.22 -8.88 1.27
N THR A 43 -4.52 -8.70 1.05
CA THR A 43 -5.18 -9.11 -0.18
C THR A 43 -4.85 -8.15 -1.31
N ARG A 44 -5.05 -8.58 -2.57
CA ARG A 44 -4.93 -7.69 -3.73
C ARG A 44 -5.89 -6.49 -3.64
N ALA A 45 -7.05 -6.66 -3.00
CA ALA A 45 -8.00 -5.59 -2.77
C ALA A 45 -7.43 -4.56 -1.78
N ASP A 46 -6.81 -5.01 -0.69
CA ASP A 46 -6.19 -4.13 0.32
C ASP A 46 -5.03 -3.32 -0.29
N ILE A 47 -4.22 -3.97 -1.15
CA ILE A 47 -3.13 -3.30 -1.87
C ILE A 47 -3.71 -2.22 -2.81
N ARG A 48 -4.72 -2.58 -3.62
CA ARG A 48 -5.36 -1.63 -4.53
C ARG A 48 -6.01 -0.46 -3.80
N GLU A 49 -6.65 -0.71 -2.67
CA GLU A 49 -7.23 0.36 -1.85
C GLU A 49 -6.15 1.32 -1.36
N ARG A 50 -5.00 0.80 -0.91
CA ARG A 50 -3.86 1.64 -0.53
C ARG A 50 -3.29 2.41 -1.70
N GLU A 51 -3.12 1.81 -2.86
CA GLU A 51 -2.67 2.49 -4.09
C GLU A 51 -3.57 3.68 -4.45
N LEU A 52 -4.89 3.46 -4.46
CA LEU A 52 -5.87 4.52 -4.74
C LEU A 52 -5.81 5.65 -3.69
N LYS A 53 -5.70 5.29 -2.40
CA LYS A 53 -5.55 6.29 -1.33
C LYS A 53 -4.24 7.08 -1.46
N PHE A 54 -3.15 6.44 -1.88
CA PHE A 54 -1.88 7.10 -2.12
C PHE A 54 -1.96 8.05 -3.32
N GLU A 55 -2.58 7.62 -4.43
CA GLU A 55 -2.76 8.44 -5.62
C GLU A 55 -3.62 9.67 -5.33
N ALA A 56 -4.71 9.51 -4.58
CA ALA A 56 -5.57 10.61 -4.15
C ALA A 56 -4.80 11.64 -3.31
N ARG A 57 -4.08 11.19 -2.27
CA ARG A 57 -3.25 12.07 -1.43
C ARG A 57 -2.15 12.77 -2.23
N MET A 58 -1.56 12.09 -3.19
CA MET A 58 -0.54 12.68 -4.05
C MET A 58 -1.13 13.80 -4.92
N SER A 59 -2.33 13.59 -5.46
CA SER A 59 -3.06 14.61 -6.23
C SER A 59 -3.41 15.83 -5.38
N GLU A 60 -3.93 15.61 -4.16
CA GLU A 60 -4.24 16.67 -3.19
C GLU A 60 -2.99 17.49 -2.84
N ASN A 61 -1.88 16.83 -2.52
CA ASN A 61 -0.62 17.50 -2.19
C ASN A 61 -0.10 18.32 -3.38
N LYS A 62 -0.17 17.80 -4.61
CA LYS A 62 0.23 18.55 -5.80
C LYS A 62 -0.61 19.81 -5.98
N ALA A 63 -1.93 19.71 -5.80
CA ALA A 63 -2.83 20.85 -5.92
C ALA A 63 -2.55 21.92 -4.84
N GLU A 64 -2.32 21.49 -3.60
CA GLU A 64 -1.95 22.39 -2.51
C GLU A 64 -0.61 23.09 -2.77
N LEU A 65 0.40 22.36 -3.24
CA LEU A 65 1.69 22.93 -3.60
C LEU A 65 1.56 23.96 -4.73
N ILE A 66 0.78 23.66 -5.78
CA ILE A 66 0.51 24.61 -6.87
C ILE A 66 -0.14 25.88 -6.32
N ARG A 67 -1.15 25.75 -5.45
CA ARG A 67 -1.82 26.89 -4.82
C ARG A 67 -0.83 27.76 -4.03
N TRP A 68 0.05 27.15 -3.24
CA TRP A 68 1.06 27.87 -2.46
C TRP A 68 2.12 28.54 -3.34
N ILE A 69 2.59 27.87 -4.40
CA ILE A 69 3.56 28.44 -5.35
C ILE A 69 2.97 29.67 -6.06
N ILE A 70 1.72 29.58 -6.50
CA ILE A 70 1.03 30.71 -7.15
C ILE A 70 0.88 31.87 -6.15
N GLY A 71 0.41 31.59 -4.93
CA GLY A 71 0.24 32.61 -3.88
C GLY A 71 1.56 33.28 -3.49
N ALA A 72 2.62 32.50 -3.28
CA ALA A 72 3.95 33.01 -2.98
C ALA A 72 4.53 33.81 -4.16
N GLY A 73 4.32 33.36 -5.39
CA GLY A 73 4.75 34.05 -6.60
C GLY A 73 4.11 35.43 -6.76
N PHE A 74 2.79 35.53 -6.52
CA PHE A 74 2.11 36.83 -6.52
C PHE A 74 2.61 37.75 -5.40
N LEU A 75 2.77 37.24 -4.19
CA LEU A 75 3.30 38.00 -3.07
C LEU A 75 4.71 38.53 -3.37
N GLN A 76 5.61 37.66 -3.85
CA GLN A 76 6.97 38.04 -4.22
C GLN A 76 6.98 39.10 -5.33
N THR A 77 6.13 38.95 -6.35
CA THR A 77 6.02 39.91 -7.46
C THR A 77 5.54 41.28 -6.97
N ALA A 78 4.52 41.31 -6.10
CA ALA A 78 4.02 42.54 -5.50
C ALA A 78 5.08 43.23 -4.63
N LEU A 79 5.84 42.46 -3.85
CA LEU A 79 6.95 42.98 -3.03
C LEU A 79 8.05 43.59 -3.90
N ILE A 80 8.48 42.91 -4.97
CA ILE A 80 9.49 43.43 -5.91
C ILE A 80 8.97 44.71 -6.58
N ALA A 81 7.73 44.72 -7.07
CA ALA A 81 7.14 45.90 -7.71
C ALA A 81 7.07 47.10 -6.75
N GLY A 82 6.65 46.88 -5.50
CA GLY A 82 6.59 47.93 -4.47
C GLY A 82 7.98 48.50 -4.13
N LEU A 83 9.01 47.63 -4.05
CA LEU A 83 10.39 48.07 -3.83
C LEU A 83 10.94 48.89 -5.00
N LEU A 84 10.67 48.49 -6.25
CA LEU A 84 11.07 49.22 -7.45
C LEU A 84 10.40 50.61 -7.49
N LEU A 85 9.10 50.71 -7.23
CA LEU A 85 8.38 51.98 -7.17
C LEU A 85 8.95 52.91 -6.09
N LYS A 86 9.29 52.37 -4.91
CA LYS A 86 9.92 53.15 -3.82
C LYS A 86 11.33 53.63 -4.17
N LEU A 87 12.08 52.87 -4.98
CA LEU A 87 13.42 53.26 -5.44
C LEU A 87 13.37 54.33 -6.54
N ILE A 88 12.40 54.27 -7.44
CA ILE A 88 12.23 55.23 -8.56
C ILE A 88 11.55 56.52 -8.09
N GLY A 89 10.63 56.44 -7.12
CA GLY A 89 9.93 57.60 -6.55
C GLY A 89 10.70 58.34 -5.45
N LYS A 90 12.01 58.12 -5.35
CA LYS A 90 12.95 58.91 -4.54
C LYS A 90 13.56 60.02 -5.38
#